data_AF-N9T512-F1
#
_entry.id   AF-N9T512-F1
#
_cell.length_a   1.000
_cell.length_b   1.000
_cell.length_c   1.000
_cell.angle_alpha   90.00
_cell.angle_beta   90.00
_cell.angle_gamma   90.00
#
_symmetry.space_group_name_H-M   'P 1'
#
loop_
_entity.id
_entity.type
_entity.pdbx_description
1 polymer ?
#
loop_
_entity_poly.entity_id
_entity_poly.type
_entity_poly.pdbx_seq_one_letter_code
_entity_poly.pdbx_strand_id
1 'polypeptide(L)'
;MSLGAIYLWEPEIFTAEIPSLNDSERAAYDLYQQHRDTVSQGKTLQAWINYIVIKVTDPKYSEFFSNEIQDWVIGLQHGLTTAPCAILELEHFDILAQGDALYRVFYEAVRASGVGFYEPRFVAWGVSVLQVPTNAVSAILKSFLKPLSTEQQVFDLDNIQAPRNIKKAEELFKLWCLHHPVLKKLELHRFYRNYDFIDPQWNRPDAETNMNSGMRHFILISDRKSIFYQLKVILWSLTQSPDIDLTLDLTNHFLTEEMKSKFTKKLKVRVDIPDIRDTTKRVSGAEQFYALNFNLNSRWESNYGIQIFFPEFDRLVNFLHQHFANGNLKSLQTWAYGDAIDHILVQMHWSQELMIIALGLDKDYLEKRYQYHAEILRHEKKDAELNYLNDSYAEYKILMNLVEEAGTALPPYQKIQ
;
A
#
# COMPACT_ATOMS: atom_id res chain seq x y z
N MET A 1 20.98 2.42 31.17
CA MET A 1 19.54 2.69 31.38
C MET A 1 18.86 2.28 30.10
N SER A 2 18.08 1.20 30.11
CA SER A 2 17.26 0.83 28.96
C SER A 2 15.94 1.58 29.04
N LEU A 3 15.91 2.80 28.50
CA LEU A 3 14.65 3.54 28.32
C LEU A 3 13.79 2.72 27.36
N GLY A 4 12.70 2.13 27.86
CA GLY A 4 11.76 1.35 27.05
C GLY A 4 11.72 -0.17 27.28
N ALA A 5 12.45 -0.71 28.25
CA ALA A 5 12.35 -2.14 28.58
C ALA A 5 11.05 -2.48 29.31
N ILE A 6 10.49 -3.66 29.01
CA ILE A 6 9.39 -4.22 29.81
C ILE A 6 9.99 -4.90 31.04
N TYR A 7 9.44 -4.60 32.20
CA TYR A 7 9.81 -5.25 33.45
C TYR A 7 8.74 -6.27 33.84
N LEU A 8 9.15 -7.49 34.16
CA LEU A 8 8.28 -8.60 34.58
C LEU A 8 8.76 -9.14 35.92
N TRP A 9 7.85 -9.45 36.84
CA TRP A 9 8.22 -9.98 38.16
C TRP A 9 7.28 -11.05 38.66
N GLU A 10 7.80 -11.92 39.51
CA GLU A 10 6.98 -12.84 40.29
C GLU A 10 6.06 -12.06 41.25
N PRO A 11 4.77 -12.40 41.35
CA PRO A 11 3.79 -11.61 42.09
C PRO A 11 4.13 -11.45 43.57
N GLU A 12 4.90 -12.35 44.15
CA GLU A 12 5.32 -12.29 45.57
C GLU A 12 6.34 -11.17 45.87
N ILE A 13 6.99 -10.62 44.84
CA ILE A 13 8.03 -9.59 44.99
C ILE A 13 7.42 -8.20 45.19
N PHE A 14 6.25 -7.95 44.62
CA PHE A 14 5.56 -6.69 44.74
C PHE A 14 4.27 -6.86 45.54
N THR A 15 4.33 -6.53 46.82
CA THR A 15 3.19 -6.61 47.76
C THR A 15 2.64 -5.24 48.16
N ALA A 16 3.20 -4.16 47.61
CA ALA A 16 2.82 -2.78 47.88
C ALA A 16 1.57 -2.35 47.08
N GLU A 17 1.01 -1.19 47.42
CA GLU A 17 -0.03 -0.57 46.61
C GLU A 17 0.52 -0.21 45.22
N ILE A 18 -0.33 -0.35 44.20
CA ILE A 18 0.01 -0.02 42.81
C ILE A 18 0.41 1.47 42.73
N PRO A 19 1.58 1.80 42.14
CA PRO A 19 2.05 3.18 42.08
C PRO A 19 1.14 4.05 41.20
N SER A 20 1.19 5.37 41.41
CA SER A 20 0.52 6.31 40.52
C SER A 20 1.13 6.24 39.11
N LEU A 21 0.37 6.61 38.07
CA LEU A 21 0.85 6.64 36.68
C LEU A 21 2.16 7.44 36.52
N ASN A 22 2.30 8.55 37.25
CA ASN A 22 3.48 9.42 37.19
C ASN A 22 4.71 8.79 37.86
N ASP A 23 4.52 7.82 38.75
CA ASP A 23 5.58 7.17 39.52
C ASP A 23 5.84 5.73 39.06
N SER A 24 5.03 5.21 38.13
CA SER A 24 5.03 3.80 37.72
C SER A 24 6.36 3.38 37.11
N GLU A 25 6.95 4.18 36.22
CA GLU A 25 8.26 3.87 35.61
C GLU A 25 9.36 3.75 36.64
N ARG A 26 9.43 4.74 37.54
CA ARG A 26 10.41 4.77 38.61
C ARG A 26 10.23 3.60 39.58
N ALA A 27 8.99 3.27 39.92
CA ALA A 27 8.67 2.15 40.79
C ALA A 27 9.07 0.79 40.17
N ALA A 28 8.86 0.57 38.86
CA ALA A 28 9.35 -0.64 38.17
C ALA A 28 10.86 -0.73 38.21
N TYR A 29 11.53 0.38 37.94
CA TYR A 29 12.98 0.42 37.92
C TYR A 29 13.57 0.14 39.31
N ASP A 30 13.03 0.77 40.36
CA ASP A 30 13.48 0.56 41.73
C ASP A 30 13.24 -0.90 42.16
N LEU A 31 12.10 -1.48 41.78
CA LEU A 31 11.79 -2.90 42.01
C LEU A 31 12.80 -3.82 41.30
N TYR A 32 13.13 -3.53 40.04
CA TYR A 32 14.15 -4.26 39.29
C TYR A 32 15.53 -4.17 39.96
N GLN A 33 15.99 -2.98 40.34
CA GLN A 33 17.30 -2.83 40.99
C GLN A 33 17.36 -3.59 42.32
N GLN A 34 16.26 -3.61 43.08
CA GLN A 34 16.19 -4.29 44.36
C GLN A 34 16.20 -5.82 44.22
N HIS A 35 15.64 -6.36 43.13
CA HIS A 35 15.35 -7.79 43.02
C HIS A 35 16.06 -8.52 41.88
N ARG A 36 16.82 -7.85 41.01
CA ARG A 36 17.51 -8.48 39.86
C ARG A 36 18.43 -9.65 40.21
N ASP A 37 19.02 -9.63 41.41
CA ASP A 37 19.93 -10.66 41.90
C ASP A 37 19.22 -11.70 42.81
N THR A 38 17.89 -11.60 42.94
CA THR A 38 17.09 -12.53 43.75
C THR A 38 16.84 -13.81 42.98
N VAL A 39 17.28 -14.94 43.54
CA VAL A 39 16.97 -16.27 43.01
C VAL A 39 15.53 -16.63 43.39
N SER A 40 14.68 -16.85 42.39
CA SER A 40 13.29 -17.28 42.58
C SER A 40 13.11 -18.77 42.26
N GLN A 41 12.01 -19.35 42.71
CA GLN A 41 11.54 -20.63 42.16
C GLN A 41 10.98 -20.48 40.72
N GLY A 42 10.86 -19.23 40.23
CA GLY A 42 10.59 -18.88 38.83
C GLY A 42 9.26 -19.38 38.28
N LYS A 43 8.30 -19.77 39.13
CA LYS A 43 7.13 -20.54 38.69
C LYS A 43 6.21 -19.72 37.78
N THR A 44 6.01 -18.44 38.07
CA THR A 44 5.06 -17.60 37.34
C THR A 44 5.70 -17.04 36.06
N LEU A 45 6.97 -16.63 36.12
CA LEU A 45 7.74 -16.23 34.94
C LEU A 45 7.94 -17.41 33.99
N GLN A 46 8.19 -18.62 34.52
CA GLN A 46 8.28 -19.82 33.71
C GLN A 46 6.93 -20.17 33.07
N ALA A 47 5.82 -20.04 33.80
CA ALA A 47 4.48 -20.25 33.23
C ALA A 47 4.15 -19.23 32.13
N TRP A 48 4.55 -17.96 32.32
CA TRP A 48 4.41 -16.91 31.32
C TRP A 48 5.18 -17.24 30.04
N ILE A 49 6.48 -17.55 30.12
CA ILE A 49 7.28 -17.82 28.90
C ILE A 49 6.85 -19.14 28.23
N ASN A 50 6.44 -20.15 29.00
CA ASN A 50 5.90 -21.39 28.45
C ASN A 50 4.64 -21.15 27.62
N TYR A 51 3.74 -20.27 28.09
CA TYR A 51 2.56 -19.88 27.32
C TYR A 51 2.95 -19.22 25.99
N ILE A 52 3.90 -18.29 26.04
CA ILE A 52 4.37 -17.58 24.84
C ILE A 52 4.99 -18.57 23.86
N VAL A 53 5.92 -19.44 24.29
CA VAL A 53 6.54 -20.44 23.42
C VAL A 53 5.49 -21.34 22.77
N ILE A 54 4.57 -21.92 23.54
CA ILE A 54 3.51 -22.79 23.01
C ILE A 54 2.72 -22.09 21.90
N LYS A 55 2.42 -20.80 22.05
CA LYS A 55 1.66 -20.02 21.07
C LYS A 55 2.49 -19.59 19.87
N VAL A 56 3.72 -19.17 20.09
CA VAL A 56 4.61 -18.63 19.05
C VAL A 56 5.17 -19.73 18.17
N THR A 57 5.38 -20.93 18.71
CA THR A 57 5.88 -22.09 17.96
C THR A 57 4.76 -23.05 17.51
N ASP A 58 3.48 -22.74 17.77
CA ASP A 58 2.37 -23.55 17.26
C ASP A 58 2.40 -23.47 15.73
N PRO A 59 2.46 -24.60 15.01
CA PRO A 59 2.44 -24.61 13.55
C PRO A 59 1.26 -23.82 12.96
N LYS A 60 0.14 -23.73 13.68
CA LYS A 60 -1.05 -22.94 13.29
C LYS A 60 -0.81 -21.43 13.23
N TYR A 61 0.21 -20.91 13.90
CA TYR A 61 0.54 -19.48 13.92
C TYR A 61 1.90 -19.17 13.27
N SER A 62 2.49 -20.13 12.55
CA SER A 62 3.79 -20.00 11.88
C SER A 62 3.88 -18.85 10.86
N GLU A 63 2.74 -18.37 10.36
CA GLU A 63 2.66 -17.20 9.47
C GLU A 63 2.75 -15.85 10.20
N PHE A 64 2.52 -15.81 11.52
CA PHE A 64 2.54 -14.60 12.34
C PHE A 64 3.87 -14.38 13.07
N PHE A 65 4.71 -15.41 13.19
CA PHE A 65 5.95 -15.37 13.95
C PHE A 65 7.13 -15.86 13.11
N SER A 66 8.08 -14.97 12.85
CA SER A 66 9.32 -15.34 12.15
C SER A 66 10.13 -16.36 12.95
N ASN A 67 11.01 -17.09 12.25
CA ASN A 67 11.96 -18.01 12.91
C ASN A 67 12.81 -17.27 13.95
N GLU A 68 13.19 -16.02 13.69
CA GLU A 68 13.93 -15.18 14.65
C GLU A 68 13.15 -14.95 15.95
N ILE A 69 11.83 -14.70 15.87
CA ILE A 69 10.98 -14.54 17.06
C ILE A 69 10.81 -15.88 17.78
N GLN A 70 10.65 -16.98 17.04
CA GLN A 70 10.55 -18.34 17.62
C GLN A 70 11.84 -18.71 18.37
N ASP A 71 13.00 -18.49 17.75
CA ASP A 71 14.31 -18.73 18.36
C ASP A 71 14.52 -17.84 19.59
N TRP A 72 14.08 -16.58 19.54
CA TRP A 72 14.16 -15.68 20.68
C TRP A 72 13.32 -16.15 21.87
N VAL A 73 12.04 -16.53 21.67
CA VAL A 73 11.18 -17.00 22.79
C VAL A 73 11.68 -18.34 23.36
N ILE A 74 12.22 -19.23 22.52
CA ILE A 74 12.84 -20.49 22.95
C ILE A 74 14.10 -20.21 23.77
N GLY A 75 14.96 -19.29 23.30
CA GLY A 75 16.15 -18.86 24.01
C GLY A 75 15.82 -18.26 25.39
N LEU A 76 14.79 -17.41 25.45
CA LEU A 76 14.31 -16.80 26.69
C LEU A 76 13.76 -17.86 27.67
N GLN A 77 13.01 -18.85 27.17
CA GLN A 77 12.52 -19.97 27.97
C GLN A 77 13.67 -20.79 28.57
N HIS A 78 14.70 -21.07 27.76
CA HIS A 78 15.87 -21.81 28.21
C HIS A 78 16.67 -21.03 29.26
N GLY A 79 16.83 -19.71 29.07
CA GLY A 79 17.48 -18.83 30.04
C GLY A 79 16.80 -18.86 31.41
N LEU A 80 15.47 -18.72 31.44
CA LEU A 80 14.69 -18.78 32.68
C LEU A 80 14.71 -20.15 33.36
N THR A 81 14.87 -21.24 32.59
CA THR A 81 14.99 -22.59 33.14
C THR A 81 16.36 -22.83 33.77
N THR A 82 17.43 -22.30 33.16
CA THR A 82 18.82 -22.53 33.57
C THR A 82 19.28 -21.59 34.68
N ALA A 83 18.77 -20.36 34.71
CA ALA A 83 19.03 -19.37 35.75
C ALA A 83 17.72 -18.69 36.18
N PRO A 84 16.92 -19.33 37.06
CA PRO A 84 15.66 -18.78 37.53
C PRO A 84 15.87 -17.43 38.24
N CYS A 85 15.14 -16.41 37.79
CA CYS A 85 15.17 -15.08 38.36
C CYS A 85 13.81 -14.68 38.92
N ALA A 86 13.81 -13.76 39.87
CA ALA A 86 12.60 -13.23 40.49
C ALA A 86 11.99 -12.08 39.65
N ILE A 87 12.84 -11.35 38.94
CA ILE A 87 12.47 -10.24 38.07
C ILE A 87 13.24 -10.34 36.75
N LEU A 88 12.61 -9.96 35.65
CA LEU A 88 13.12 -10.06 34.30
C LEU A 88 12.95 -8.71 33.60
N GLU A 89 14.03 -8.25 32.97
CA GLU A 89 14.02 -7.09 32.08
C GLU A 89 14.03 -7.61 30.63
N LEU A 90 13.04 -7.21 29.85
CA LEU A 90 12.97 -7.50 28.42
C LEU A 90 13.39 -6.25 27.65
N GLU A 91 14.68 -6.18 27.35
CA GLU A 91 15.20 -5.16 26.45
C GLU A 91 14.72 -5.42 25.01
N HIS A 92 14.44 -4.34 24.29
CA HIS A 92 14.09 -4.38 22.86
C HIS A 92 12.83 -5.21 22.52
N PHE A 93 11.97 -5.52 23.49
CA PHE A 93 10.73 -6.26 23.24
C PHE A 93 9.83 -5.56 22.21
N ASP A 94 9.80 -4.23 22.24
CA ASP A 94 9.09 -3.39 21.29
C ASP A 94 9.67 -3.46 19.86
N ILE A 95 10.98 -3.73 19.74
CA ILE A 95 11.68 -3.98 18.47
C ILE A 95 11.39 -5.40 17.97
N LEU A 96 11.30 -6.38 18.87
CA LEU A 96 11.04 -7.79 18.54
C LEU A 96 9.57 -8.06 18.22
N ALA A 97 8.64 -7.37 18.88
CA ALA A 97 7.20 -7.53 18.72
C ALA A 97 6.62 -6.81 17.48
N GLN A 98 7.42 -6.61 16.42
CA GLN A 98 7.07 -5.87 15.19
C GLN A 98 5.98 -6.51 14.33
N GLY A 99 4.77 -6.54 14.88
CA GLY A 99 3.58 -7.19 14.39
C GLY A 99 2.72 -7.55 15.59
N ASP A 100 1.51 -6.99 15.66
CA ASP A 100 0.59 -6.99 16.81
C ASP A 100 0.38 -8.37 17.51
N ALA A 101 0.70 -9.48 16.82
CA ALA A 101 0.57 -10.85 17.30
C ALA A 101 1.42 -11.14 18.55
N LEU A 102 2.67 -10.65 18.64
CA LEU A 102 3.53 -10.97 19.79
C LEU A 102 3.09 -10.21 21.04
N TYR A 103 2.67 -8.94 20.90
CA TYR A 103 2.05 -8.18 22.01
C TYR A 103 0.75 -8.82 22.49
N ARG A 104 -0.06 -9.35 21.58
CA ARG A 104 -1.28 -10.08 21.97
C ARG A 104 -0.96 -11.32 22.78
N VAL A 105 -0.02 -12.15 22.30
CA VAL A 105 0.40 -13.37 23.02
C VAL A 105 1.04 -13.01 24.37
N PHE A 106 1.80 -11.91 24.44
CA PHE A 106 2.36 -11.38 25.69
C PHE A 106 1.27 -11.08 26.73
N TYR A 107 0.25 -10.28 26.38
CA TYR A 107 -0.81 -9.94 27.34
C TYR A 107 -1.72 -11.11 27.68
N GLU A 108 -1.94 -12.04 26.74
CA GLU A 108 -2.62 -13.31 27.02
C GLU A 108 -1.83 -14.15 28.04
N ALA A 109 -0.50 -14.23 27.88
CA ALA A 109 0.39 -14.91 28.80
C ALA A 109 0.42 -14.24 30.18
N VAL A 110 0.45 -12.90 30.24
CA VAL A 110 0.36 -12.15 31.51
C VAL A 110 -0.93 -12.49 32.24
N ARG A 111 -2.07 -12.47 31.53
CA ARG A 111 -3.37 -12.81 32.11
C ARG A 111 -3.44 -14.27 32.57
N ALA A 112 -2.85 -15.19 31.82
CA ALA A 112 -2.89 -16.62 32.11
C ALA A 112 -1.95 -17.04 33.26
N SER A 113 -0.80 -16.40 33.36
CA SER A 113 0.21 -16.68 34.40
C SER A 113 -0.02 -15.91 35.69
N GLY A 114 -0.53 -14.67 35.60
CA GLY A 114 -0.63 -13.76 36.75
C GLY A 114 0.67 -13.03 37.07
N VAL A 115 1.68 -13.09 36.20
CA VAL A 115 2.94 -12.36 36.35
C VAL A 115 2.70 -10.85 36.51
N GLY A 116 3.49 -10.20 37.37
CA GLY A 116 3.51 -8.75 37.46
C GLY A 116 4.27 -8.14 36.29
N PHE A 117 3.86 -6.97 35.81
CA PHE A 117 4.54 -6.31 34.71
C PHE A 117 4.42 -4.77 34.70
N TYR A 118 5.40 -4.14 34.06
CA TYR A 118 5.36 -2.75 33.62
C TYR A 118 5.83 -2.62 32.18
N GLU A 119 5.01 -1.97 31.35
CA GLU A 119 5.33 -1.65 29.95
C GLU A 119 5.38 -0.12 29.78
N PRO A 120 6.58 0.48 29.65
CA PRO A 120 6.76 1.93 29.60
C PRO A 120 6.07 2.58 28.41
N ARG A 121 5.98 1.90 27.26
CA ARG A 121 5.39 2.46 26.04
C ARG A 121 3.91 2.79 26.18
N PHE A 122 3.20 2.05 27.03
CA PHE A 122 1.77 2.25 27.28
C PHE A 122 1.47 2.74 28.70
N VAL A 123 2.52 2.95 29.52
CA VAL A 123 2.40 3.21 30.95
C VAL A 123 1.47 2.20 31.62
N ALA A 124 1.59 0.93 31.21
CA ALA A 124 0.72 -0.15 31.66
C ALA A 124 1.39 -0.90 32.81
N TRP A 125 0.67 -1.04 33.92
CA TRP A 125 1.12 -1.72 35.13
C TRP A 125 0.11 -2.77 35.57
N GLY A 126 0.57 -3.92 36.08
CA GLY A 126 -0.35 -4.92 36.63
C GLY A 126 0.31 -5.96 37.52
N VAL A 127 -0.47 -6.52 38.46
CA VAL A 127 -0.09 -7.67 39.30
C VAL A 127 -1.31 -8.58 39.43
N SER A 128 -1.30 -9.76 38.80
CA SER A 128 -2.37 -10.80 38.80
C SER A 128 -3.79 -10.39 38.33
N VAL A 129 -4.13 -9.10 38.38
CA VAL A 129 -5.35 -8.49 37.87
C VAL A 129 -4.88 -7.28 37.05
N LEU A 130 -5.23 -7.26 35.77
CA LEU A 130 -4.97 -6.10 34.92
C LEU A 130 -5.75 -4.91 35.51
N GLN A 131 -5.07 -3.95 36.14
CA GLN A 131 -5.56 -2.57 36.18
C GLN A 131 -5.28 -1.92 34.82
N VAL A 132 -5.99 -2.44 33.85
CA VAL A 132 -6.17 -1.76 32.58
C VAL A 132 -7.47 -0.99 32.76
N PRO A 133 -7.51 0.34 32.49
CA PRO A 133 -8.77 1.06 32.34
C PRO A 133 -9.76 0.15 31.61
N THR A 134 -11.03 0.05 31.99
CA THR A 134 -11.96 -0.99 31.46
C THR A 134 -12.01 -1.05 29.92
N ASN A 135 -11.54 0.02 29.28
CA ASN A 135 -11.37 0.14 27.85
C ASN A 135 -9.91 0.15 27.35
N ALA A 136 -8.84 0.20 28.14
CA ALA A 136 -7.49 0.37 27.64
C ALA A 136 -6.97 -0.82 26.83
N VAL A 137 -7.19 -2.09 27.17
CA VAL A 137 -6.79 -3.19 26.26
C VAL A 137 -7.67 -3.18 25.01
N SER A 138 -8.97 -2.91 25.13
CA SER A 138 -9.88 -2.80 23.98
C SER A 138 -9.65 -1.54 23.14
N ALA A 139 -9.13 -0.46 23.72
CA ALA A 139 -8.84 0.86 23.14
C ALA A 139 -7.39 0.98 22.69
N ILE A 140 -6.46 0.20 23.24
CA ILE A 140 -5.13 -0.09 22.73
C ILE A 140 -5.38 -0.91 21.47
N LEU A 141 -6.05 -2.06 21.57
CA LEU A 141 -6.43 -2.85 20.39
C LEU A 141 -7.27 -2.03 19.38
N LYS A 142 -8.20 -1.15 19.78
CA LYS A 142 -8.97 -0.26 18.85
C LYS A 142 -8.22 0.98 18.36
N SER A 143 -7.29 1.56 19.13
CA SER A 143 -6.50 2.74 18.70
C SER A 143 -5.34 2.34 17.80
N PHE A 144 -4.78 1.14 17.98
CA PHE A 144 -3.84 0.52 17.03
C PHE A 144 -4.54 -0.03 15.78
N LEU A 145 -5.88 -0.16 15.80
CA LEU A 145 -6.74 -0.38 14.63
C LEU A 145 -7.27 0.92 14.02
N LYS A 146 -7.06 2.09 14.65
CA LYS A 146 -7.36 3.40 14.06
C LYS A 146 -6.06 4.01 13.50
N PRO A 147 -6.08 4.58 12.29
CA PRO A 147 -4.93 5.30 11.77
C PRO A 147 -4.56 6.45 12.72
N LEU A 148 -3.25 6.68 12.87
CA LEU A 148 -2.68 7.83 13.60
C LEU A 148 -3.41 9.11 13.14
N SER A 149 -3.86 9.93 14.10
CA SER A 149 -4.49 11.20 13.79
C SER A 149 -3.54 12.06 12.98
N THR A 150 -4.04 12.51 11.83
CA THR A 150 -3.36 13.01 10.64
C THR A 150 -2.53 14.29 10.81
N GLU A 151 -2.52 14.90 12.00
CA GLU A 151 -2.14 16.32 12.16
C GLU A 151 -0.77 16.55 12.83
N GLN A 152 -0.01 15.51 13.20
CA GLN A 152 1.26 15.69 13.94
C GLN A 152 2.47 14.93 13.40
N GLN A 153 2.34 14.18 12.32
CA GLN A 153 3.48 13.48 11.73
C GLN A 153 4.18 14.39 10.72
N VAL A 154 5.50 14.41 10.71
CA VAL A 154 6.31 15.06 9.67
C VAL A 154 6.88 13.93 8.83
N PHE A 155 6.63 13.93 7.52
CA PHE A 155 7.31 13.01 6.63
C PHE A 155 8.73 13.53 6.35
N ASP A 156 9.73 12.78 6.81
CA ASP A 156 11.14 13.02 6.55
C ASP A 156 11.71 11.84 5.76
N LEU A 157 11.98 12.06 4.47
CA LEU A 157 12.50 11.03 3.57
C LEU A 157 13.95 10.63 3.91
N ASP A 158 14.74 11.57 4.41
CA ASP A 158 16.18 11.38 4.61
C ASP A 158 16.46 10.46 5.79
N ASN A 159 15.61 10.51 6.81
CA ASN A 159 15.70 9.68 8.02
C ASN A 159 14.74 8.48 8.02
N ILE A 160 14.16 8.13 6.88
CA ILE A 160 13.14 7.09 6.79
C ILE A 160 13.72 5.69 6.93
N GLN A 161 13.09 4.85 7.75
CA GLN A 161 13.44 3.44 7.86
C GLN A 161 12.62 2.60 6.87
N ALA A 162 13.25 1.58 6.31
CA ALA A 162 12.58 0.62 5.48
C ALA A 162 11.44 -0.08 6.23
N PRO A 163 10.25 -0.23 5.61
CA PRO A 163 9.18 -0.98 6.21
C PRO A 163 9.63 -2.43 6.32
N ARG A 164 9.42 -3.00 7.51
CA ARG A 164 9.81 -4.39 7.80
C ARG A 164 8.71 -5.40 7.45
N ASN A 165 7.51 -4.91 7.16
CA ASN A 165 6.38 -5.70 6.67
C ASN A 165 5.40 -4.83 5.85
N ILE A 166 4.42 -5.46 5.21
CA ILE A 166 3.41 -4.79 4.36
C ILE A 166 2.57 -3.76 5.12
N LYS A 167 2.25 -4.02 6.40
CA LYS A 167 1.50 -3.07 7.23
C LYS A 167 2.31 -1.78 7.46
N LYS A 168 3.62 -1.90 7.70
CA LYS A 168 4.52 -0.74 7.79
C LYS A 168 4.71 -0.03 6.46
N ALA A 169 4.77 -0.76 5.35
CA ALA A 169 4.80 -0.16 4.03
C ALA A 169 3.53 0.66 3.74
N GLU A 170 2.38 0.15 4.17
CA GLU A 170 1.12 0.87 4.08
C GLU A 170 1.07 2.12 4.96
N GLU A 171 1.50 2.04 6.22
CA GLU A 171 1.60 3.21 7.10
C GLU A 171 2.51 4.28 6.48
N LEU A 172 3.65 3.85 5.94
CA LEU A 172 4.61 4.70 5.24
C LEU A 172 3.99 5.38 4.00
N PHE A 173 3.32 4.60 3.14
CA PHE A 173 2.69 5.15 1.93
C PHE A 173 1.53 6.10 2.26
N LYS A 174 0.71 5.76 3.26
CA LYS A 174 -0.33 6.68 3.77
C LYS A 174 0.27 7.99 4.22
N LEU A 175 1.32 7.94 5.04
CA LEU A 175 1.96 9.14 5.55
C LEU A 175 2.48 9.99 4.39
N TRP A 176 3.15 9.38 3.40
CA TRP A 176 3.56 10.09 2.20
C TRP A 176 2.39 10.77 1.47
N CYS A 177 1.31 10.04 1.18
CA CYS A 177 0.13 10.60 0.52
C CYS A 177 -0.47 11.79 1.27
N LEU A 178 -0.48 11.75 2.61
CA LEU A 178 -0.99 12.84 3.46
C LEU A 178 -0.16 14.12 3.37
N HIS A 179 1.17 13.99 3.20
CA HIS A 179 2.07 15.13 3.06
C HIS A 179 2.21 15.63 1.62
N HIS A 180 1.90 14.78 0.63
CA HIS A 180 2.07 15.10 -0.78
C HIS A 180 1.12 16.23 -1.23
N PRO A 181 1.59 17.28 -1.95
CA PRO A 181 0.78 18.44 -2.34
C PRO A 181 -0.50 18.11 -3.13
N VAL A 182 -0.40 17.16 -4.05
CA VAL A 182 -1.51 16.65 -4.88
C VAL A 182 -2.30 15.54 -4.17
N LEU A 183 -1.66 14.44 -3.79
CA LEU A 183 -2.36 13.23 -3.31
C LEU A 183 -3.14 13.42 -2.02
N LYS A 184 -2.75 14.37 -1.14
CA LYS A 184 -3.49 14.65 0.11
C LYS A 184 -4.93 15.08 -0.11
N LYS A 185 -5.28 15.50 -1.33
CA LYS A 185 -6.63 15.92 -1.73
C LYS A 185 -7.43 14.80 -2.41
N LEU A 186 -6.84 13.63 -2.57
CA LEU A 186 -7.47 12.46 -3.20
C LEU A 186 -7.91 11.45 -2.14
N GLU A 187 -8.93 10.66 -2.47
CA GLU A 187 -9.39 9.59 -1.59
C GLU A 187 -8.50 8.35 -1.79
N LEU A 188 -7.90 7.86 -0.70
CA LEU A 188 -7.03 6.69 -0.69
C LEU A 188 -7.75 5.47 -0.10
N HIS A 189 -8.06 4.49 -0.94
CA HIS A 189 -8.57 3.18 -0.54
C HIS A 189 -7.47 2.14 -0.47
N ARG A 190 -7.69 1.12 0.36
CA ARG A 190 -6.71 0.07 0.64
C ARG A 190 -7.36 -1.29 0.64
N PHE A 191 -6.81 -2.19 -0.16
CA PHE A 191 -7.28 -3.56 -0.27
C PHE A 191 -6.11 -4.53 -0.16
N TYR A 192 -6.36 -5.70 0.38
CA TYR A 192 -5.42 -6.82 0.42
C TYR A 192 -5.44 -7.64 -0.87
N ARG A 193 -6.51 -7.56 -1.67
CA ARG A 193 -6.61 -8.23 -2.96
C ARG A 193 -7.16 -7.31 -4.03
N ASN A 194 -7.14 -7.81 -5.27
CA ASN A 194 -7.58 -7.07 -6.45
C ASN A 194 -8.96 -6.44 -6.24
N TYR A 195 -8.97 -5.12 -6.33
CA TYR A 195 -10.15 -4.27 -6.36
C TYR A 195 -9.98 -3.25 -7.48
N ASP A 196 -11.09 -2.92 -8.11
CA ASP A 196 -11.24 -1.97 -9.19
C ASP A 196 -12.58 -1.26 -9.03
N PHE A 197 -12.55 0.07 -8.89
CA PHE A 197 -13.76 0.89 -8.82
C PHE A 197 -14.42 1.06 -10.18
N ILE A 198 -13.63 0.94 -11.24
CA ILE A 198 -14.12 1.09 -12.60
C ILE A 198 -14.83 -0.20 -13.02
N ASP A 199 -14.29 -1.38 -12.74
CA ASP A 199 -14.97 -2.67 -13.03
C ASP A 199 -15.20 -3.55 -11.80
N PRO A 200 -16.24 -3.27 -11.02
CA PRO A 200 -16.50 -4.00 -9.78
C PRO A 200 -16.74 -5.50 -9.96
N GLN A 201 -17.15 -5.94 -11.16
CA GLN A 201 -17.43 -7.34 -11.46
C GLN A 201 -16.19 -8.26 -11.33
N TRP A 202 -14.98 -7.70 -11.41
CA TRP A 202 -13.73 -8.45 -11.25
C TRP A 202 -13.17 -8.38 -9.82
N ASN A 203 -13.88 -7.72 -8.91
CA ASN A 203 -13.44 -7.55 -7.53
C ASN A 203 -13.59 -8.85 -6.76
N ARG A 204 -12.60 -9.13 -5.91
CA ARG A 204 -12.67 -10.30 -5.02
C ARG A 204 -13.57 -9.98 -3.80
N PRO A 205 -14.45 -10.91 -3.37
CA PRO A 205 -15.39 -10.66 -2.27
C PRO A 205 -14.74 -10.29 -0.92
N ASP A 206 -13.48 -10.67 -0.71
CA ASP A 206 -12.70 -10.48 0.52
C ASP A 206 -11.60 -9.41 0.40
N ALA A 207 -11.71 -8.52 -0.60
CA ALA A 207 -10.63 -7.59 -0.94
C ALA A 207 -10.17 -6.71 0.23
N GLU A 208 -11.05 -6.30 1.15
CA GLU A 208 -10.69 -5.47 2.30
C GLU A 208 -10.26 -6.25 3.55
N THR A 209 -10.69 -7.50 3.69
CA THR A 209 -10.61 -8.26 4.95
C THR A 209 -9.62 -9.42 4.90
N ASN A 210 -8.99 -9.66 3.75
CA ASN A 210 -8.00 -10.72 3.62
C ASN A 210 -6.75 -10.44 4.46
N MET A 211 -6.57 -11.15 5.58
CA MET A 211 -5.48 -10.87 6.52
C MET A 211 -4.10 -11.37 6.06
N ASN A 212 -3.98 -12.06 4.91
CA ASN A 212 -2.81 -12.85 4.55
C ASN A 212 -2.48 -12.84 3.03
N SER A 213 -2.61 -11.69 2.36
CA SER A 213 -2.33 -11.65 0.92
C SER A 213 -0.84 -11.51 0.58
N GLY A 214 0.01 -11.07 1.52
CA GLY A 214 1.37 -10.59 1.22
C GLY A 214 1.40 -9.33 0.33
N MET A 215 0.23 -8.88 -0.13
CA MET A 215 0.03 -7.88 -1.17
C MET A 215 -0.81 -6.72 -0.64
N ARG A 216 -0.53 -5.51 -1.10
CA ARG A 216 -1.33 -4.33 -0.77
C ARG A 216 -1.65 -3.53 -2.02
N HIS A 217 -2.93 -3.33 -2.25
CA HIS A 217 -3.42 -2.42 -3.27
C HIS A 217 -3.77 -1.09 -2.61
N PHE A 218 -3.12 -0.03 -3.07
CA PHE A 218 -3.45 1.35 -2.77
C PHE A 218 -4.15 1.93 -3.99
N ILE A 219 -5.36 2.43 -3.80
CA ILE A 219 -6.16 2.96 -4.91
C ILE A 219 -6.52 4.40 -4.57
N LEU A 220 -5.92 5.32 -5.30
CA LEU A 220 -6.21 6.74 -5.24
C LEU A 220 -7.27 7.05 -6.29
N ILE A 221 -8.42 7.58 -5.87
CA ILE A 221 -9.50 7.93 -6.78
C ILE A 221 -9.77 9.43 -6.81
N SER A 222 -10.25 9.90 -7.96
CA SER A 222 -10.76 11.25 -8.14
C SER A 222 -11.85 11.24 -9.21
N ASP A 223 -12.86 12.09 -9.04
CA ASP A 223 -13.79 12.42 -10.12
C ASP A 223 -13.71 13.93 -10.39
N ARG A 224 -13.42 14.31 -11.63
CA ARG A 224 -13.38 15.70 -12.07
C ARG A 224 -13.96 15.80 -13.47
N LYS A 225 -14.92 16.72 -13.64
CA LYS A 225 -15.61 16.96 -14.93
C LYS A 225 -16.21 15.65 -15.51
N SER A 226 -16.75 14.79 -14.66
CA SER A 226 -17.31 13.49 -15.08
C SER A 226 -16.28 12.54 -15.69
N ILE A 227 -14.99 12.74 -15.40
CA ILE A 227 -13.92 11.81 -15.69
C ILE A 227 -13.52 11.17 -14.36
N PHE A 228 -13.62 9.85 -14.29
CA PHE A 228 -13.18 9.10 -13.13
C PHE A 228 -11.72 8.68 -13.32
N TYR A 229 -10.89 8.96 -12.32
CA TYR A 229 -9.47 8.65 -12.30
C TYR A 229 -9.20 7.62 -11.21
N GLN A 230 -8.45 6.58 -11.55
CA GLN A 230 -7.98 5.55 -10.63
C GLN A 230 -6.47 5.37 -10.81
N LEU A 231 -5.69 5.83 -9.84
CA LEU A 231 -4.25 5.50 -9.74
C LEU A 231 -4.09 4.36 -8.73
N LYS A 232 -3.66 3.21 -9.23
CA LYS A 232 -3.48 1.99 -8.46
C LYS A 232 -2.00 1.71 -8.28
N VAL A 233 -1.58 1.54 -7.03
CA VAL A 233 -0.24 1.07 -6.66
C VAL A 233 -0.39 -0.29 -5.98
N ILE A 234 0.28 -1.31 -6.51
CA ILE A 234 0.22 -2.68 -6.03
C ILE A 234 1.60 -3.03 -5.48
N LEU A 235 1.66 -3.20 -4.16
CA LEU A 235 2.83 -3.71 -3.48
C LEU A 235 2.68 -5.22 -3.32
N TRP A 236 3.35 -6.01 -4.16
CA TRP A 236 3.28 -7.48 -4.14
C TRP A 236 4.01 -8.13 -2.96
N SER A 237 5.14 -7.53 -2.59
CA SER A 237 5.97 -7.84 -1.43
C SER A 237 6.91 -6.64 -1.21
N LEU A 238 7.72 -6.65 -0.15
CA LEU A 238 8.79 -5.65 0.01
C LEU A 238 9.97 -5.87 -0.94
N THR A 239 10.13 -7.11 -1.42
CA THR A 239 11.25 -7.56 -2.25
C THR A 239 10.97 -7.41 -3.74
N GLN A 240 9.75 -7.02 -4.10
CA GLN A 240 9.34 -6.74 -5.47
C GLN A 240 9.06 -5.26 -5.64
N SER A 241 9.26 -4.78 -6.87
CA SER A 241 8.90 -3.40 -7.22
C SER A 241 7.38 -3.25 -7.20
N PRO A 242 6.85 -2.09 -6.77
CA PRO A 242 5.42 -1.83 -6.88
C PRO A 242 4.97 -1.77 -8.35
N ASP A 243 3.86 -2.42 -8.68
CA ASP A 243 3.19 -2.18 -9.96
C ASP A 243 2.32 -0.93 -9.84
N ILE A 244 2.36 -0.09 -10.86
CA ILE A 244 1.62 1.17 -10.87
C ILE A 244 0.84 1.26 -12.16
N ASP A 245 -0.46 1.47 -12.02
CA ASP A 245 -1.41 1.59 -13.12
C ASP A 245 -2.25 2.86 -12.95
N LEU A 246 -2.41 3.61 -14.03
CA LEU A 246 -3.40 4.67 -14.09
C LEU A 246 -4.50 4.25 -15.07
N THR A 247 -5.74 4.25 -14.58
CA THR A 247 -6.92 4.11 -15.43
C THR A 247 -7.80 5.35 -15.33
N LEU A 248 -8.26 5.85 -16.48
CA LEU A 248 -9.27 6.90 -16.62
C LEU A 248 -10.53 6.28 -17.24
N ASP A 249 -11.70 6.59 -16.69
CA ASP A 249 -12.99 6.30 -17.31
C ASP A 249 -13.61 7.61 -17.80
N LEU A 250 -13.65 7.77 -19.12
CA LEU A 250 -14.19 8.93 -19.83
C LEU A 250 -15.68 8.76 -20.15
N THR A 251 -16.30 7.63 -19.81
CA THR A 251 -17.66 7.27 -20.27
C THR A 251 -18.67 8.34 -19.90
N ASN A 252 -18.64 8.81 -18.65
CA ASN A 252 -19.59 9.81 -18.15
C ASN A 252 -19.30 11.23 -18.66
N HIS A 253 -18.10 11.46 -19.19
CA HIS A 253 -17.73 12.74 -19.80
C HIS A 253 -18.35 12.90 -21.19
N PHE A 254 -18.35 11.82 -21.97
CA PHE A 254 -18.77 11.85 -23.37
C PHE A 254 -20.19 11.33 -23.62
N LEU A 255 -20.67 10.38 -22.80
CA LEU A 255 -21.93 9.67 -23.02
C LEU A 255 -22.94 9.96 -21.92
N THR A 256 -24.15 10.33 -22.32
CA THR A 256 -25.32 10.40 -21.44
C THR A 256 -25.79 9.00 -21.06
N GLU A 257 -26.63 8.87 -20.02
CA GLU A 257 -27.21 7.57 -19.64
C GLU A 257 -27.98 6.89 -20.78
N GLU A 258 -28.70 7.66 -21.59
CA GLU A 258 -29.40 7.11 -22.76
C GLU A 258 -28.42 6.52 -23.78
N MET A 259 -27.29 7.21 -24.01
CA MET A 259 -26.27 6.76 -24.97
C MET A 259 -25.53 5.50 -24.48
N LYS A 260 -25.32 5.34 -23.18
CA LYS A 260 -24.70 4.13 -22.61
C LYS A 260 -25.54 2.87 -22.86
N SER A 261 -26.85 3.01 -23.05
CA SER A 261 -27.69 1.87 -23.48
C SER A 261 -27.43 1.44 -24.93
N LYS A 262 -26.98 2.37 -25.78
CA LYS A 262 -26.64 2.16 -27.20
C LYS A 262 -25.17 1.80 -27.40
N PHE A 263 -24.31 2.12 -26.42
CA PHE A 263 -22.87 1.85 -26.43
C PHE A 263 -22.46 1.20 -25.11
N THR A 264 -22.36 -0.13 -25.12
CA THR A 264 -22.16 -0.95 -23.91
C THR A 264 -20.72 -0.97 -23.40
N LYS A 265 -19.77 -0.42 -24.16
CA LYS A 265 -18.35 -0.36 -23.78
C LYS A 265 -18.07 0.89 -22.95
N LYS A 266 -17.20 0.76 -21.96
CA LYS A 266 -16.66 1.90 -21.22
C LYS A 266 -15.51 2.54 -21.97
N LEU A 267 -15.47 3.86 -22.00
CA LEU A 267 -14.43 4.66 -22.65
C LEU A 267 -13.20 4.78 -21.73
N LYS A 268 -12.44 3.69 -21.61
CA LYS A 268 -11.29 3.63 -20.70
C LYS A 268 -9.98 3.91 -21.38
N VAL A 269 -9.15 4.66 -20.67
CA VAL A 269 -7.74 4.83 -20.98
C VAL A 269 -6.93 4.24 -19.84
N ARG A 270 -6.00 3.33 -20.15
CA ARG A 270 -5.05 2.74 -19.23
C ARG A 270 -3.65 3.15 -19.65
N VAL A 271 -2.89 3.69 -18.71
CA VAL A 271 -1.50 4.11 -18.89
C VAL A 271 -0.63 3.30 -17.93
N ASP A 272 0.11 2.36 -18.50
CA ASP A 272 1.12 1.62 -17.76
C ASP A 272 2.44 2.41 -17.74
N ILE A 273 3.19 2.37 -16.64
CA ILE A 273 4.47 3.10 -16.53
C ILE A 273 5.46 2.77 -17.65
N PRO A 274 5.60 1.50 -18.11
CA PRO A 274 6.44 1.16 -19.24
C PRO A 274 6.07 1.85 -20.56
N ASP A 275 4.85 2.38 -20.68
CA ASP A 275 4.39 3.04 -21.91
C ASP A 275 4.77 4.53 -21.94
N ILE A 276 5.26 5.10 -20.83
CA ILE A 276 5.68 6.49 -20.75
C ILE A 276 7.18 6.60 -21.10
N ARG A 277 7.44 7.08 -22.31
CA ARG A 277 8.77 7.08 -22.93
C ARG A 277 9.34 8.48 -23.08
N ASP A 278 10.64 8.61 -22.82
CA ASP A 278 11.42 9.82 -23.10
C ASP A 278 12.10 9.70 -24.47
N THR A 279 11.60 10.46 -25.44
CA THR A 279 12.08 10.44 -26.83
C THR A 279 13.49 10.99 -27.01
N THR A 280 14.03 11.71 -26.01
CA THR A 280 15.41 12.24 -26.05
C THR A 280 16.45 11.21 -25.59
N LYS A 281 16.02 10.16 -24.89
CA LYS A 281 16.91 9.13 -24.32
C LYS A 281 16.75 7.82 -25.06
N ARG A 282 17.84 7.34 -25.67
CA ARG A 282 17.89 6.00 -26.28
C ARG A 282 18.45 4.97 -25.31
N VAL A 283 17.87 3.78 -25.29
CA VAL A 283 18.43 2.65 -24.55
C VAL A 283 19.69 2.15 -25.27
N SER A 284 20.82 2.04 -24.57
CA SER A 284 22.06 1.53 -25.15
C SER A 284 21.87 0.09 -25.62
N GLY A 285 22.21 -0.21 -26.88
CA GLY A 285 22.16 -1.57 -27.43
C GLY A 285 20.80 -2.00 -27.99
N ALA A 286 19.80 -1.11 -28.04
CA ALA A 286 18.52 -1.40 -28.67
C ALA A 286 18.19 -0.31 -29.70
N GLU A 287 18.11 -0.68 -30.98
CA GLU A 287 18.02 0.29 -32.09
C GLU A 287 16.72 1.10 -32.14
N GLN A 288 15.68 0.72 -31.38
CA GLN A 288 14.33 1.28 -31.52
C GLN A 288 13.58 1.53 -30.20
N PHE A 289 14.25 1.50 -29.05
CA PHE A 289 13.57 1.69 -27.75
C PHE A 289 14.01 2.98 -27.05
N TYR A 290 13.03 3.87 -26.85
CA TYR A 290 13.16 5.02 -25.97
C TYR A 290 13.23 4.58 -24.50
N ALA A 291 14.01 5.29 -23.70
CA ALA A 291 14.13 4.99 -22.28
C ALA A 291 12.82 5.29 -21.53
N LEU A 292 12.62 4.62 -20.40
CA LEU A 292 11.52 4.92 -19.49
C LEU A 292 11.69 6.31 -18.90
N ASN A 293 10.59 7.06 -18.79
CA ASN A 293 10.64 8.39 -18.19
C ASN A 293 10.74 8.36 -16.65
N PHE A 294 10.26 7.28 -16.03
CA PHE A 294 10.24 7.07 -14.58
C PHE A 294 10.91 5.76 -14.19
N ASN A 295 11.72 5.78 -13.13
CA ASN A 295 12.37 4.59 -12.58
C ASN A 295 11.70 4.14 -11.28
N LEU A 296 10.56 3.44 -11.42
CA LEU A 296 9.75 2.97 -10.29
C LEU A 296 10.07 1.51 -9.90
N ASN A 297 11.19 0.96 -10.40
CA ASN A 297 11.62 -0.41 -10.16
C ASN A 297 12.30 -0.62 -8.78
N SER A 298 12.08 0.30 -7.84
CA SER A 298 12.74 0.28 -6.55
C SER A 298 11.95 -0.55 -5.54
N ARG A 299 12.64 -1.49 -4.89
CA ARG A 299 12.08 -2.39 -3.87
C ARG A 299 12.04 -1.70 -2.52
N TRP A 300 11.08 -2.08 -1.69
CA TRP A 300 10.85 -1.43 -0.39
C TRP A 300 11.49 -2.18 0.79
N GLU A 301 12.34 -3.18 0.52
CA GLU A 301 13.11 -3.92 1.52
C GLU A 301 14.31 -3.14 2.10
N SER A 302 14.64 -1.97 1.55
CA SER A 302 15.79 -1.15 1.99
C SER A 302 15.49 0.35 1.96
N ASN A 303 16.19 1.13 2.81
CA ASN A 303 16.04 2.59 2.86
C ASN A 303 16.37 3.22 1.50
N TYR A 304 17.42 2.73 0.84
CA TYR A 304 17.85 3.20 -0.47
C TYR A 304 16.74 3.07 -1.52
N GLY A 305 16.04 1.93 -1.55
CA GLY A 305 14.95 1.73 -2.50
C GLY A 305 13.78 2.70 -2.27
N ILE A 306 13.48 3.05 -1.02
CA ILE A 306 12.43 4.01 -0.68
C ILE A 306 12.83 5.44 -1.03
N GLN A 307 14.08 5.79 -0.75
CA GLN A 307 14.66 7.09 -1.09
C GLN A 307 14.71 7.33 -2.60
N ILE A 308 14.75 6.27 -3.42
CA ILE A 308 14.58 6.40 -4.89
C ILE A 308 13.10 6.40 -5.28
N PHE A 309 12.31 5.51 -4.70
CA PHE A 309 10.92 5.32 -5.09
C PHE A 309 10.10 6.60 -4.93
N PHE A 310 10.12 7.22 -3.75
CA PHE A 310 9.22 8.34 -3.46
C PHE A 310 9.48 9.59 -4.33
N PRO A 311 10.73 10.01 -4.60
CA PRO A 311 11.00 11.08 -5.54
C PRO A 311 10.57 10.76 -6.98
N GLU A 312 10.80 9.53 -7.46
CA GLU A 312 10.35 9.12 -8.80
C GLU A 312 8.83 9.04 -8.88
N PHE A 313 8.17 8.61 -7.80
CA PHE A 313 6.72 8.59 -7.70
C PHE A 313 6.12 9.99 -7.64
N ASP A 314 6.76 10.94 -6.94
CA ASP A 314 6.38 12.37 -6.98
C ASP A 314 6.50 12.95 -8.40
N ARG A 315 7.60 12.65 -9.10
CA ARG A 315 7.74 13.03 -10.52
C ARG A 315 6.61 12.45 -11.37
N LEU A 316 6.24 11.19 -11.18
CA LEU A 316 5.10 10.58 -11.86
C LEU A 316 3.80 11.32 -11.52
N VAL A 317 3.49 11.52 -10.24
CA VAL A 317 2.24 12.18 -9.82
C VAL A 317 2.15 13.59 -10.37
N ASN A 318 3.25 14.34 -10.41
CA ASN A 318 3.29 15.68 -11.00
C ASN A 318 3.05 15.64 -12.52
N PHE A 319 3.67 14.69 -13.23
CA PHE A 319 3.36 14.44 -14.65
C PHE A 319 1.88 14.10 -14.86
N LEU A 320 1.33 13.17 -14.05
CA LEU A 320 -0.08 12.80 -14.15
C LEU A 320 -0.99 13.99 -13.89
N HIS A 321 -0.66 14.80 -12.89
CA HIS A 321 -1.41 16.00 -12.55
C HIS A 321 -1.38 17.03 -13.70
N GLN A 322 -0.20 17.28 -14.27
CA GLN A 322 -0.03 18.21 -15.39
C GLN A 322 -0.82 17.79 -16.63
N HIS A 323 -0.77 16.50 -16.98
CA HIS A 323 -1.29 16.04 -18.26
C HIS A 323 -2.72 15.53 -18.23
N PHE A 324 -3.20 15.02 -17.09
CA PHE A 324 -4.53 14.40 -17.00
C PHE A 324 -5.48 15.12 -16.05
N ALA A 325 -5.00 15.89 -15.06
CA ALA A 325 -5.89 16.54 -14.12
C ALA A 325 -6.74 17.63 -14.78
N ASN A 326 -7.80 18.04 -14.07
CA ASN A 326 -8.75 19.06 -14.51
C ASN A 326 -9.42 18.76 -15.88
N GLY A 327 -9.50 17.48 -16.26
CA GLY A 327 -10.03 17.04 -17.55
C GLY A 327 -9.22 17.53 -18.74
N ASN A 328 -7.89 17.57 -18.61
CA ASN A 328 -7.01 17.89 -19.74
C ASN A 328 -6.95 16.71 -20.72
N LEU A 329 -7.89 16.68 -21.66
CA LEU A 329 -7.93 15.64 -22.71
C LEU A 329 -7.02 15.96 -23.90
N LYS A 330 -6.43 17.16 -23.96
CA LYS A 330 -5.52 17.55 -25.04
C LYS A 330 -4.25 16.70 -25.04
N SER A 331 -3.72 16.37 -23.87
CA SER A 331 -2.54 15.50 -23.78
C SER A 331 -2.83 14.11 -24.34
N LEU A 332 -3.98 13.53 -23.95
CA LEU A 332 -4.46 12.25 -24.47
C LEU A 332 -4.62 12.27 -25.99
N GLN A 333 -5.26 13.31 -26.51
CA GLN A 333 -5.44 13.49 -27.94
C GLN A 333 -4.09 13.59 -28.65
N THR A 334 -3.15 14.38 -28.13
CA THR A 334 -1.81 14.52 -28.72
C THR A 334 -1.09 13.17 -28.84
N TRP A 335 -1.06 12.39 -27.75
CA TRP A 335 -0.40 11.09 -27.75
C TRP A 335 -1.11 10.05 -28.64
N ALA A 336 -2.44 10.07 -28.72
CA ALA A 336 -3.19 9.22 -29.65
C ALA A 336 -2.85 9.50 -31.12
N TYR A 337 -2.44 10.72 -31.44
CA TYR A 337 -1.98 11.09 -32.78
C TYR A 337 -0.47 10.83 -32.99
N GLY A 338 0.22 10.34 -31.96
CA GLY A 338 1.63 9.93 -32.02
C GLY A 338 2.64 11.05 -31.77
N ASP A 339 2.18 12.25 -31.39
CA ASP A 339 3.06 13.38 -31.09
C ASP A 339 3.53 13.33 -29.62
N ALA A 340 4.75 13.80 -29.37
CA ALA A 340 5.32 13.90 -28.02
C ALA A 340 5.03 15.28 -27.41
N ILE A 341 4.81 15.32 -26.09
CA ILE A 341 4.66 16.57 -25.32
C ILE A 341 5.88 16.69 -24.44
N ASP A 342 6.63 17.79 -24.58
CA ASP A 342 7.89 17.99 -23.84
C ASP A 342 8.73 16.71 -23.86
N HIS A 343 9.11 16.24 -25.06
CA HIS A 343 9.86 15.00 -25.28
C HIS A 343 9.25 13.69 -24.75
N ILE A 344 8.07 13.70 -24.12
CA ILE A 344 7.40 12.53 -23.56
C ILE A 344 6.33 12.01 -24.51
N LEU A 345 6.42 10.72 -24.84
CA LEU A 345 5.41 9.97 -25.59
C LEU A 345 4.79 8.91 -24.70
N VAL A 346 3.45 8.92 -24.59
CA VAL A 346 2.70 7.81 -23.97
C VAL A 346 2.24 6.89 -25.08
N GLN A 347 2.77 5.67 -25.10
CA GLN A 347 2.40 4.65 -26.08
C GLN A 347 1.04 4.05 -25.71
N MET A 348 0.02 4.34 -26.51
CA MET A 348 -1.31 3.80 -26.26
C MET A 348 -1.48 2.45 -26.93
N HIS A 349 -2.19 1.54 -26.26
CA HIS A 349 -2.75 0.38 -26.93
C HIS A 349 -3.66 0.84 -28.08
N TRP A 350 -3.63 0.16 -29.22
CA TRP A 350 -4.37 0.57 -30.43
C TRP A 350 -5.86 0.80 -30.15
N SER A 351 -6.47 0.05 -29.22
CA SER A 351 -7.88 0.21 -28.90
C SER A 351 -8.19 1.55 -28.23
N GLN A 352 -7.26 2.07 -27.41
CA GLN A 352 -7.37 3.36 -26.75
C GLN A 352 -7.06 4.48 -27.74
N GLU A 353 -6.05 4.28 -28.58
CA GLU A 353 -5.68 5.20 -29.68
C GLU A 353 -6.89 5.48 -30.59
N LEU A 354 -7.51 4.42 -31.14
CA LEU A 354 -8.66 4.53 -32.03
C LEU A 354 -9.88 5.16 -31.31
N MET A 355 -10.09 4.86 -30.03
CA MET A 355 -11.16 5.48 -29.24
C MET A 355 -10.98 7.00 -29.14
N ILE A 356 -9.78 7.49 -28.84
CA ILE A 356 -9.51 8.92 -28.72
C ILE A 356 -9.62 9.63 -30.08
N ILE A 357 -9.17 8.99 -31.17
CA ILE A 357 -9.34 9.52 -32.53
C ILE A 357 -10.84 9.62 -32.88
N ALA A 358 -11.63 8.58 -32.57
CA ALA A 358 -13.07 8.56 -32.80
C ALA A 358 -13.81 9.65 -31.99
N LEU A 359 -13.41 9.88 -30.73
CA LEU A 359 -13.94 10.98 -29.92
C LEU A 359 -13.66 12.36 -30.55
N GLY A 360 -12.61 12.50 -31.35
CA GLY A 360 -12.31 13.72 -32.12
C GLY A 360 -12.96 13.81 -33.49
N LEU A 361 -13.82 12.86 -33.86
CA LEU A 361 -14.53 12.79 -35.13
C LEU A 361 -13.63 12.74 -36.39
N ASP A 362 -12.35 12.37 -36.25
CA ASP A 362 -11.42 12.27 -37.38
C ASP A 362 -11.54 10.91 -38.08
N LYS A 363 -12.53 10.82 -38.97
CA LYS A 363 -12.86 9.58 -39.71
C LYS A 363 -11.71 9.06 -40.57
N ASP A 364 -11.03 9.96 -41.27
CA ASP A 364 -9.99 9.59 -42.23
C ASP A 364 -8.75 9.07 -41.49
N TYR A 365 -8.38 9.71 -40.39
CA TYR A 365 -7.28 9.23 -39.57
C TYR A 365 -7.63 7.94 -38.83
N LEU A 366 -8.87 7.79 -38.35
CA LEU A 366 -9.34 6.55 -37.71
C LEU A 366 -9.20 5.35 -38.66
N GLU A 367 -9.67 5.47 -39.90
CA GLU A 367 -9.55 4.41 -40.92
C GLU A 367 -8.07 4.10 -41.22
N LYS A 368 -7.23 5.14 -41.39
CA LYS A 368 -5.80 4.97 -41.62
C LYS A 368 -5.12 4.19 -40.50
N ARG A 369 -5.42 4.50 -39.24
CA ARG A 369 -4.82 3.84 -38.07
C ARG A 369 -5.37 2.43 -37.87
N TYR A 370 -6.65 2.21 -38.13
CA TYR A 370 -7.24 0.87 -38.17
C TYR A 370 -6.51 -0.03 -39.19
N GLN A 371 -6.31 0.43 -40.44
CA GLN A 371 -5.62 -0.36 -41.46
C GLN A 371 -4.16 -0.65 -41.09
N TYR A 372 -3.45 0.33 -40.53
CA TYR A 372 -2.08 0.15 -40.05
C TYR A 372 -1.97 -0.97 -39.01
N HIS A 373 -2.83 -0.95 -37.98
CA HIS A 373 -2.83 -1.98 -36.94
C HIS A 373 -3.30 -3.33 -37.49
N ALA A 374 -4.27 -3.35 -38.40
CA ALA A 374 -4.74 -4.59 -39.03
C ALA A 374 -3.63 -5.26 -39.86
N GLU A 375 -2.79 -4.49 -40.55
CA GLU A 375 -1.64 -5.00 -41.30
C GLU A 375 -0.62 -5.67 -40.36
N ILE A 376 -0.26 -5.02 -39.26
CA ILE A 376 0.67 -5.56 -38.26
C ILE A 376 0.11 -6.86 -37.65
N LEU A 377 -1.14 -6.85 -37.19
CA LEU A 377 -1.74 -8.02 -36.53
C LEU A 377 -1.90 -9.21 -37.47
N ARG A 378 -2.19 -8.97 -38.77
CA ARG A 378 -2.20 -10.03 -39.79
C ARG A 378 -0.80 -10.58 -40.01
N HIS A 379 0.21 -9.71 -40.12
CA HIS A 379 1.59 -10.14 -40.29
C HIS A 379 2.09 -10.99 -39.10
N GLU A 380 1.73 -10.59 -37.88
CA GLU A 380 2.06 -11.29 -36.63
C GLU A 380 1.18 -12.52 -36.35
N LYS A 381 0.16 -12.81 -37.20
CA LYS A 381 -0.78 -13.92 -37.04
C LYS A 381 -1.53 -13.92 -35.69
N LYS A 382 -1.93 -12.72 -35.23
CA LYS A 382 -2.70 -12.54 -33.99
C LYS A 382 -4.20 -12.44 -34.27
N ASP A 383 -4.82 -13.55 -34.67
CA ASP A 383 -6.22 -13.56 -35.13
C ASP A 383 -7.22 -13.06 -34.08
N ALA A 384 -7.00 -13.37 -32.79
CA ALA A 384 -7.88 -12.91 -31.70
C ALA A 384 -7.82 -11.38 -31.53
N GLU A 385 -6.62 -10.79 -31.59
CA GLU A 385 -6.42 -9.34 -31.54
C GLU A 385 -6.99 -8.65 -32.78
N LEU A 386 -6.85 -9.28 -33.95
CA LEU A 386 -7.42 -8.75 -35.19
C LEU A 386 -8.96 -8.72 -35.12
N ASN A 387 -9.59 -9.74 -34.57
CA ASN A 387 -11.03 -9.74 -34.32
C ASN A 387 -11.43 -8.63 -33.35
N TYR A 388 -10.69 -8.49 -32.24
CA TYR A 388 -10.93 -7.41 -31.28
C TYR A 388 -10.76 -6.01 -31.90
N LEU A 389 -9.80 -5.83 -32.81
CA LEU A 389 -9.60 -4.61 -33.59
C LEU A 389 -10.80 -4.31 -34.50
N ASN A 390 -11.28 -5.31 -35.23
CA ASN A 390 -12.44 -5.15 -36.13
C ASN A 390 -13.70 -4.76 -35.34
N ASP A 391 -13.96 -5.44 -34.22
CA ASP A 391 -15.10 -5.16 -33.35
C ASP A 391 -14.99 -3.75 -32.75
N SER A 392 -13.83 -3.40 -32.22
CA SER A 392 -13.59 -2.05 -31.67
C SER A 392 -13.74 -0.96 -32.74
N TYR A 393 -13.26 -1.17 -33.97
CA TYR A 393 -13.42 -0.20 -35.05
C TYR A 393 -14.89 -0.02 -35.47
N ALA A 394 -15.67 -1.10 -35.50
CA ALA A 394 -17.11 -1.02 -35.75
C ALA A 394 -17.83 -0.24 -34.64
N GLU A 395 -17.50 -0.52 -33.37
CA GLU A 395 -18.03 0.20 -32.21
C GLU A 395 -17.66 1.68 -32.22
N TYR A 396 -16.43 2.04 -32.57
CA TYR A 396 -15.99 3.43 -32.58
C TYR A 396 -16.67 4.27 -33.66
N LYS A 397 -17.12 3.67 -34.76
CA LYS A 397 -18.00 4.36 -35.73
C LYS A 397 -19.38 4.68 -35.12
N ILE A 398 -19.91 3.81 -34.26
CA ILE A 398 -21.14 4.08 -33.51
C ILE A 398 -20.89 5.21 -32.51
N LEU A 399 -19.76 5.15 -31.78
CA LEU A 399 -19.36 6.19 -30.84
C LEU A 399 -19.30 7.58 -31.48
N MET A 400 -18.70 7.70 -32.67
CA MET A 400 -18.62 8.95 -33.42
C MET A 400 -20.00 9.58 -33.63
N ASN A 401 -20.97 8.81 -34.10
CA ASN A 401 -22.34 9.31 -34.31
C ASN A 401 -22.98 9.78 -32.99
N LEU A 402 -22.77 9.05 -31.89
CA LEU A 402 -23.33 9.41 -30.58
C LEU A 402 -22.75 10.72 -30.04
N VAL A 403 -21.42 10.90 -30.10
CA VAL A 403 -20.78 12.11 -29.57
C VAL A 403 -20.97 13.33 -30.49
N GLU A 404 -21.15 13.10 -31.79
CA GLU A 404 -21.58 14.15 -32.74
C GLU A 404 -23.00 14.62 -32.44
N GLU A 405 -23.96 13.69 -32.27
CA GLU A 405 -25.35 14.00 -31.93
C GLU A 405 -25.48 14.74 -30.59
N ALA A 406 -24.71 14.34 -29.57
CA ALA A 406 -24.70 15.03 -28.27
C ALA A 406 -23.89 16.33 -28.24
N GLY A 407 -23.07 16.61 -29.27
CA GLY A 407 -22.12 17.73 -29.23
C GLY A 407 -21.08 17.60 -28.13
N THR A 408 -20.73 16.37 -27.72
CA THR A 408 -19.75 16.08 -26.66
C THR A 408 -18.37 15.71 -27.19
N ALA A 409 -18.20 15.66 -28.53
CA ALA A 409 -16.94 15.32 -29.17
C ALA A 409 -15.76 16.18 -28.70
N LEU A 410 -14.56 15.59 -28.74
CA LEU A 410 -13.30 16.33 -28.58
C LEU A 410 -13.17 17.38 -29.69
N PRO A 411 -12.52 18.53 -29.38
CA PRO A 411 -12.16 19.47 -30.43
C PRO A 411 -11.25 18.80 -31.47
N PRO A 412 -11.25 19.27 -32.73
CA PRO A 412 -10.35 18.76 -33.76
C PRO A 412 -8.89 18.82 -33.30
N TYR A 413 -8.12 17.78 -33.60
CA TYR A 413 -6.72 17.73 -33.20
C TYR A 413 -5.92 18.83 -33.93
N GLN A 414 -5.11 19.56 -33.17
CA GLN A 414 -4.17 20.54 -33.70
C GLN A 414 -2.76 20.04 -33.46
N LYS A 415 -2.06 19.73 -34.56
CA LYS A 415 -0.69 19.23 -34.50
C LYS A 415 0.21 20.21 -33.75
N ILE A 416 0.98 19.70 -32.79
CA ILE A 416 1.98 20.50 -32.07
C ILE A 416 3.09 20.85 -33.07
N GLN A 417 3.41 22.14 -33.16
CA GLN A 417 4.47 22.67 -34.03
C GLN A 417 5.86 22.46 -33.46
#